data_AF-A0A2P1PQQ5-F1
#
_entry.id   AF-A0A2P1PQQ5-F1
#
_cell.length_a   1.000
_cell.length_b   1.000
_cell.length_c   1.000
_cell.angle_alpha   90.00
_cell.angle_beta   90.00
_cell.angle_gamma   90.00
#
_symmetry.space_group_name_H-M   'P 1'
#
loop_
_entity.id
_entity.type
_entity.pdbx_description
1 polymer ?
#
loop_
_entity_poly.entity_id
_entity_poly.type
_entity_poly.pdbx_seq_one_letter_code
_entity_poly.pdbx_strand_id
1 'polypeptide(L)'
;MITQPEPTPLSDNDFLLSFLAGSLSASDFDHRGHLRAAWLILGRQPRDQAIETICAGILQIATRLGAHSKFHRTLTEALVRIMDARRRQARDQDWPDFLAKNQDLLHNATQVLSRHYSDPLLQSTPARTMFVVPDRERLPE
;
A
#
# COMPACT_ATOMS: atom_id res chain seq x y z
N MET A 1 -5.18 38.59 3.84
CA MET A 1 -5.32 37.13 3.87
C MET A 1 -3.91 36.57 3.98
N ILE A 2 -3.52 36.05 5.15
CA ILE A 2 -2.17 35.50 5.36
C ILE A 2 -2.27 34.04 4.93
N THR A 3 -1.71 33.70 3.77
CA THR A 3 -1.59 32.31 3.34
C THR A 3 -0.72 31.60 4.37
N GLN A 4 -1.28 30.63 5.10
CA GLN A 4 -0.45 29.78 5.95
C GLN A 4 0.52 29.03 5.03
N PRO A 5 1.81 28.88 5.40
CA PRO A 5 2.71 28.06 4.64
C PRO A 5 2.14 26.63 4.59
N GLU A 6 2.07 26.07 3.38
CA GLU A 6 1.74 24.67 3.17
C GLU A 6 2.63 23.81 4.09
N PRO A 7 2.08 22.86 4.86
CA PRO A 7 2.87 22.03 5.74
C PRO A 7 3.94 21.29 4.92
N THR A 8 5.19 21.35 5.38
CA THR A 8 6.30 20.62 4.77
C THR A 8 5.95 19.12 4.78
N PRO A 9 6.13 18.40 3.65
CA PRO A 9 5.86 16.98 3.61
C PRO A 9 6.69 16.23 4.66
N LEU A 10 6.05 15.29 5.36
CA LEU A 10 6.69 14.48 6.41
C LEU A 10 7.95 13.79 5.89
N SER A 11 9.01 13.75 6.71
CA SER A 11 10.17 12.91 6.45
C SER A 11 9.77 11.43 6.39
N ASP A 12 10.58 10.57 5.77
CA ASP A 12 10.28 9.13 5.72
C ASP A 12 10.17 8.50 7.12
N ASN A 13 10.98 8.99 8.07
CA ASN A 13 10.94 8.49 9.44
C ASN A 13 9.67 8.97 10.17
N ASP A 14 9.32 10.25 10.07
CA ASP A 14 8.11 10.77 10.73
C ASP A 14 6.85 10.15 10.12
N PHE A 15 6.81 10.03 8.79
CA PHE A 15 5.72 9.36 8.09
C PHE A 15 5.56 7.91 8.56
N LEU A 16 6.66 7.15 8.62
CA LEU A 16 6.62 5.75 9.05
C LEU A 16 6.20 5.61 10.51
N LEU A 17 6.73 6.46 11.41
CA LEU A 17 6.34 6.47 12.82
C LEU A 17 4.85 6.78 12.97
N SER A 18 4.32 7.79 12.29
CA SER A 18 2.90 8.13 12.31
C SER A 18 2.03 7.04 11.70
N PHE A 19 2.49 6.35 10.65
CA PHE A 19 1.78 5.21 10.06
C PHE A 19 1.69 4.05 11.06
N LEU A 20 2.82 3.66 11.66
CA LEU A 20 2.89 2.55 12.61
C LEU A 20 2.14 2.84 13.92
N ALA A 21 2.08 4.11 14.34
CA ALA A 21 1.28 4.56 15.47
C ALA A 21 -0.22 4.69 15.16
N GLY A 22 -0.63 4.55 13.88
CA GLY A 22 -2.00 4.75 13.43
C GLY A 22 -2.47 6.22 13.46
N SER A 23 -1.54 7.18 13.58
CA SER A 23 -1.81 8.61 13.77
C SER A 23 -1.67 9.47 12.51
N LEU A 24 -1.34 8.84 11.38
CA LEU A 24 -1.19 9.51 10.08
C LEU A 24 -2.41 10.41 9.74
N SER A 25 -2.19 11.60 9.21
CA SER A 25 -3.29 12.51 8.85
C SER A 25 -4.15 11.92 7.71
N ALA A 26 -5.37 12.42 7.52
CA ALA A 26 -6.21 11.98 6.40
C ALA A 26 -5.62 12.35 5.03
N SER A 27 -4.88 13.47 4.94
CA SER A 27 -4.22 13.90 3.69
C SER A 27 -3.02 13.03 3.33
N ASP A 28 -2.34 12.45 4.33
CA ASP A 28 -1.22 11.53 4.12
C ASP A 28 -1.68 10.07 3.95
N PHE A 29 -2.94 9.77 4.28
CA PHE A 29 -3.55 8.43 4.19
C PHE A 29 -4.27 8.20 2.86
N ASP A 30 -3.62 8.59 1.76
CA ASP A 30 -4.09 8.35 0.40
C ASP A 30 -3.40 7.14 -0.24
N HIS A 31 -3.72 6.87 -1.51
CA HIS A 31 -3.13 5.75 -2.24
C HIS A 31 -1.60 5.87 -2.34
N ARG A 32 -1.07 7.08 -2.57
CA ARG A 32 0.37 7.31 -2.63
C ARG A 32 1.02 7.04 -1.26
N GLY A 33 0.36 7.44 -0.17
CA GLY A 33 0.75 7.15 1.20
C GLY A 33 0.84 5.66 1.49
N HIS A 34 -0.16 4.87 1.06
CA HIS A 34 -0.10 3.41 1.19
C HIS A 34 1.10 2.80 0.47
N LEU A 35 1.39 3.24 -0.76
CA LEU A 35 2.56 2.78 -1.51
C LEU A 35 3.87 3.22 -0.81
N ARG A 36 3.94 4.44 -0.27
CA ARG A 36 5.10 4.91 0.50
C ARG A 36 5.33 4.06 1.74
N ALA A 37 4.27 3.75 2.50
CA ALA A 37 4.35 2.88 3.66
C ALA A 37 4.87 1.49 3.28
N ALA A 38 4.31 0.91 2.20
CA ALA A 38 4.76 -0.38 1.70
C ALA A 38 6.24 -0.37 1.30
N TRP A 39 6.68 0.65 0.57
CA TRP A 39 8.10 0.83 0.20
C TRP A 39 9.01 0.91 1.43
N LEU A 40 8.65 1.71 2.43
CA LEU A 40 9.48 1.89 3.63
C LEU A 40 9.56 0.62 4.48
N ILE A 41 8.45 -0.11 4.62
CA ILE A 41 8.38 -1.32 5.44
C ILE A 41 9.05 -2.50 4.74
N LEU A 42 8.86 -2.69 3.43
CA LEU A 42 9.55 -3.72 2.63
C LEU A 42 11.08 -3.53 2.63
N GLY A 43 11.56 -2.30 2.80
CA GLY A 43 12.99 -2.02 2.96
C GLY A 43 13.57 -2.41 4.33
N ARG A 44 12.73 -2.76 5.31
CA ARG A 44 13.11 -2.97 6.71
C ARG A 44 12.73 -4.37 7.24
N GLN A 45 11.82 -5.07 6.58
CA GLN A 45 11.26 -6.33 7.04
C GLN A 45 11.18 -7.36 5.90
N PRO A 46 11.25 -8.67 6.21
CA PRO A 46 10.88 -9.71 5.25
C PRO A 46 9.44 -9.51 4.74
N ARG A 47 9.20 -9.84 3.46
CA ARG A 47 7.92 -9.64 2.75
C ARG A 47 6.70 -10.00 3.59
N ASP A 48 6.68 -11.20 4.17
CA ASP A 48 5.48 -11.69 4.85
C ASP A 48 5.21 -10.93 6.17
N GLN A 49 6.26 -10.47 6.87
CA GLN A 49 6.10 -9.58 8.03
C GLN A 49 5.66 -8.17 7.61
N ALA A 50 6.20 -7.68 6.49
CA ALA A 50 5.82 -6.39 5.94
C ALA A 50 4.33 -6.36 5.56
N ILE A 51 3.82 -7.43 4.91
CA ILE A 51 2.41 -7.57 4.56
C ILE A 51 1.52 -7.40 5.79
N GLU A 52 1.76 -8.16 6.86
CA GLU A 52 0.94 -8.05 8.07
C GLU A 52 1.03 -6.65 8.70
N THR A 53 2.24 -6.07 8.77
CA THR A 53 2.45 -4.72 9.31
C THR A 53 1.67 -3.66 8.51
N ILE A 54 1.72 -3.73 7.19
CA ILE A 54 1.04 -2.78 6.29
C ILE A 54 -0.49 -2.95 6.40
N CYS A 55 -0.97 -4.19 6.32
CA CYS A 55 -2.40 -4.49 6.43
C CYS A 55 -2.98 -4.02 7.78
N ALA A 56 -2.28 -4.28 8.88
CA ALA A 56 -2.69 -3.83 10.21
C ALA A 56 -2.69 -2.29 10.32
N GLY A 57 -1.64 -1.62 9.86
CA GLY A 57 -1.54 -0.16 9.89
C GLY A 57 -2.65 0.52 9.07
N ILE A 58 -2.91 0.05 7.84
CA ILE A 58 -3.99 0.58 7.00
C ILE A 58 -5.35 0.35 7.67
N LEU A 59 -5.63 -0.86 8.17
CA LEU A 59 -6.90 -1.16 8.83
C LEU A 59 -7.10 -0.29 10.09
N GLN A 60 -6.05 -0.11 10.90
CA GLN A 60 -6.09 0.73 12.10
C GLN A 60 -6.42 2.19 11.76
N ILE A 61 -5.70 2.78 10.80
CA ILE A 61 -5.91 4.17 10.40
C ILE A 61 -7.28 4.34 9.75
N ALA A 62 -7.67 3.44 8.83
CA ALA A 62 -8.99 3.45 8.21
C ALA A 62 -10.10 3.36 9.25
N THR A 63 -9.94 2.55 10.29
CA THR A 63 -10.90 2.44 11.39
C THR A 63 -11.01 3.74 12.18
N ARG A 64 -9.88 4.33 12.57
CA ARG A 64 -9.86 5.63 13.28
C ARG A 64 -10.53 6.74 12.46
N LEU A 65 -10.34 6.73 11.14
CA LEU A 65 -10.94 7.71 10.21
C LEU A 65 -12.39 7.37 9.83
N GLY A 66 -13.01 6.34 10.42
CA GLY A 66 -14.39 5.93 10.12
C GLY A 66 -14.57 5.26 8.74
N ALA A 67 -13.48 4.90 8.08
CA ALA A 67 -13.43 4.34 6.73
C ALA A 67 -13.07 2.84 6.69
N HIS A 68 -13.23 2.10 7.80
CA HIS A 68 -12.90 0.66 7.90
C HIS A 68 -13.51 -0.19 6.76
N SER A 69 -14.71 0.15 6.30
CA SER A 69 -15.41 -0.54 5.21
C SER A 69 -14.74 -0.36 3.84
N LYS A 70 -13.77 0.56 3.69
CA LYS A 70 -12.97 0.70 2.47
C LYS A 70 -11.75 -0.21 2.45
N PHE A 71 -11.33 -0.76 3.60
CA PHE A 71 -10.22 -1.69 3.66
C PHE A 71 -10.55 -2.99 2.93
N HIS A 72 -9.56 -3.51 2.20
CA HIS A 72 -9.68 -4.75 1.45
C HIS A 72 -8.38 -5.55 1.55
N ARG A 73 -8.41 -6.63 2.33
CA ARG A 73 -7.23 -7.43 2.66
C ARG A 73 -6.49 -7.94 1.42
N THR A 74 -7.20 -8.58 0.49
CA THR A 74 -6.57 -9.17 -0.71
C THR A 74 -5.91 -8.12 -1.62
N LEU A 75 -6.56 -6.98 -1.88
CA LEU A 75 -5.99 -5.93 -2.74
C LEU A 75 -4.71 -5.34 -2.15
N THR A 76 -4.72 -5.03 -0.85
CA THR A 76 -3.55 -4.50 -0.15
C THR A 76 -2.39 -5.49 -0.23
N GLU A 77 -2.62 -6.75 0.16
CA GLU A 77 -1.58 -7.77 0.17
C GLU A 77 -1.03 -8.06 -1.24
N ALA A 78 -1.90 -8.17 -2.25
CA ALA A 78 -1.49 -8.39 -3.63
C ALA A 78 -0.60 -7.25 -4.16
N LEU A 79 -0.95 -5.99 -3.88
CA LEU A 79 -0.12 -4.84 -4.24
C LEU A 79 1.25 -4.89 -3.54
N VAL A 80 1.29 -5.23 -2.25
CA VAL A 80 2.56 -5.35 -1.52
C VAL A 80 3.46 -6.44 -2.12
N ARG A 81 2.90 -7.60 -2.49
CA ARG A 81 3.65 -8.68 -3.17
C ARG A 81 4.22 -8.23 -4.51
N ILE A 82 3.43 -7.51 -5.32
CA ILE A 82 3.90 -6.95 -6.59
C ILE A 82 5.00 -5.91 -6.37
N MET A 83 4.82 -5.01 -5.40
CA MET A 83 5.82 -3.99 -5.06
C MET A 83 7.15 -4.61 -4.64
N ASP A 84 7.10 -5.63 -3.79
CA ASP A 84 8.28 -6.35 -3.32
C ASP A 84 9.06 -7.01 -4.47
N ALA A 85 8.36 -7.70 -5.38
CA ALA A 85 8.97 -8.28 -6.57
C ALA A 85 9.65 -7.23 -7.46
N ARG A 86 8.97 -6.09 -7.71
CA ARG A 86 9.54 -5.00 -8.51
C ARG A 86 10.71 -4.31 -7.81
N ARG A 87 10.64 -4.14 -6.48
CA ARG A 87 11.73 -3.58 -5.67
C ARG A 87 12.99 -4.44 -5.76
N ARG A 88 12.86 -5.78 -5.73
CA ARG A 88 14.02 -6.69 -5.88
C ARG A 88 14.72 -6.58 -7.24
N GLN A 89 13.98 -6.24 -8.29
CA GLN A 89 14.52 -6.00 -9.63
C GLN A 89 15.15 -4.60 -9.76
N ALA A 90 14.66 -3.66 -8.96
CA ALA A 90 15.06 -2.25 -8.92
C ALA A 90 16.12 -1.97 -7.83
N ARG A 91 17.26 -2.68 -7.86
CA ARG A 91 18.35 -2.44 -6.91
C ARG A 91 18.83 -0.98 -6.98
N ASP A 92 19.21 -0.44 -5.83
CA ASP A 92 19.78 0.90 -5.64
C ASP A 92 18.87 2.10 -6.03
N GLN A 93 17.56 1.87 -6.13
CA GLN A 93 16.59 2.96 -6.33
C GLN A 93 16.06 3.49 -5.00
N ASP A 94 15.83 4.80 -4.97
CA ASP A 94 15.09 5.45 -3.89
C ASP A 94 13.57 5.44 -4.17
N TRP A 95 12.80 6.01 -3.24
CA TRP A 95 11.34 6.07 -3.36
C TRP A 95 10.86 6.85 -4.60
N PRO A 96 11.33 8.08 -4.86
CA PRO A 96 11.00 8.81 -6.09
C PRO A 96 11.26 8.01 -7.37
N ASP A 97 12.44 7.41 -7.52
CA ASP A 97 12.84 6.67 -8.72
C ASP A 97 11.98 5.43 -8.92
N PHE A 98 11.74 4.67 -7.84
CA PHE A 98 10.88 3.51 -7.90
C PHE A 98 9.48 3.90 -8.37
N LEU A 99 8.90 4.94 -7.79
CA LEU A 99 7.54 5.35 -8.13
C LEU A 99 7.46 5.89 -9.56
N ALA A 100 8.46 6.65 -10.03
CA ALA A 100 8.54 7.15 -11.40
C ALA A 100 8.54 6.02 -12.44
N LYS A 101 9.16 4.88 -12.14
CA LYS A 101 9.18 3.68 -13.01
C LYS A 101 7.95 2.79 -12.86
N ASN A 102 7.13 3.01 -11.83
CA ASN A 102 5.98 2.19 -11.47
C ASN A 102 4.69 3.02 -11.38
N GLN A 103 4.50 3.95 -12.33
CA GLN A 103 3.33 4.83 -12.40
C GLN A 103 2.01 4.06 -12.55
N ASP A 104 2.05 2.83 -13.06
CA ASP A 104 0.90 1.93 -13.10
C ASP A 104 0.41 1.56 -11.70
N LEU A 105 1.30 1.39 -10.71
CA LEU A 105 0.89 1.18 -9.32
C LEU A 105 0.22 2.42 -8.73
N LEU A 106 0.61 3.62 -9.13
CA LEU A 106 0.03 4.86 -8.63
C LEU A 106 -1.31 5.21 -9.29
N HIS A 107 -1.40 5.05 -10.61
CA HIS A 107 -2.53 5.55 -11.39
C HIS A 107 -3.48 4.45 -11.88
N ASN A 108 -3.01 3.21 -12.00
CA ASN A 108 -3.72 2.10 -12.64
C ASN A 108 -3.65 0.79 -11.83
N ALA A 109 -3.57 0.88 -10.49
CA ALA A 109 -3.41 -0.29 -9.61
C ALA A 109 -4.46 -1.37 -9.87
N THR A 110 -5.70 -0.98 -10.14
CA THR A 110 -6.79 -1.90 -10.50
C THR A 110 -6.49 -2.70 -11.78
N GLN A 111 -5.90 -2.07 -12.79
CA GLN A 111 -5.51 -2.75 -14.04
C GLN A 111 -4.32 -3.69 -13.81
N VAL A 112 -3.41 -3.35 -12.90
CA VAL A 112 -2.33 -4.25 -12.49
C VAL A 112 -2.90 -5.49 -11.81
N LEU A 113 -3.83 -5.30 -10.86
CA LEU A 113 -4.45 -6.38 -10.10
C LEU A 113 -5.39 -7.26 -10.94
N SER A 114 -6.05 -6.70 -11.97
CA SER A 114 -6.97 -7.46 -12.82
C SER A 114 -6.29 -8.54 -13.66
N ARG A 115 -4.96 -8.48 -13.84
CA ARG A 115 -4.18 -9.57 -14.44
C ARG A 115 -4.20 -10.84 -13.59
N HIS A 116 -4.29 -10.67 -12.27
CA HIS A 116 -4.20 -11.75 -11.29
C HIS A 116 -5.57 -12.18 -10.78
N TYR A 117 -6.49 -11.23 -10.63
CA TYR A 117 -7.79 -11.45 -10.00
C TYR A 117 -8.95 -11.12 -10.91
N SER A 118 -10.00 -11.95 -10.89
CA SER A 118 -11.30 -11.60 -11.44
C SER A 118 -12.11 -10.70 -10.51
N ASP A 119 -13.01 -9.90 -11.10
CA ASP A 119 -13.93 -9.06 -10.31
C ASP A 119 -14.83 -9.89 -9.38
N PRO A 120 -15.41 -11.04 -9.81
CA PRO A 120 -16.18 -11.89 -8.90
C PRO A 120 -15.38 -12.37 -7.69
N LEU A 121 -14.10 -12.74 -7.86
CA LEU A 121 -13.27 -13.16 -6.73
C LEU A 121 -13.00 -12.00 -5.77
N LEU A 122 -12.64 -10.81 -6.29
CA LEU A 122 -12.40 -9.63 -5.47
C LEU A 122 -13.65 -9.12 -4.75
N GLN A 123 -14.83 -9.27 -5.36
CA GLN A 123 -16.09 -8.86 -4.75
C GLN A 123 -16.59 -9.84 -3.67
N SER A 124 -15.95 -10.99 -3.52
CA SER A 124 -16.33 -11.98 -2.50
C SER A 124 -16.04 -11.47 -1.08
N THR A 125 -16.91 -11.85 -0.13
CA THR A 125 -16.71 -11.52 1.30
C THR A 125 -15.34 -11.97 1.84
N PRO A 126 -14.85 -13.20 1.54
CA PRO A 126 -13.54 -13.64 2.00
C PRO A 126 -12.39 -12.75 1.50
N ALA A 127 -12.40 -12.32 0.24
CA ALA A 127 -11.31 -11.52 -0.33
C ALA A 127 -11.12 -10.18 0.40
N ARG A 128 -12.20 -9.64 0.98
CA ARG A 128 -12.18 -8.39 1.73
C ARG A 128 -11.53 -8.53 3.11
N THR A 129 -11.68 -9.68 3.77
CA THR A 129 -11.26 -9.89 5.17
C THR A 129 -10.01 -10.75 5.33
N MET A 130 -9.75 -11.66 4.39
CA MET A 130 -8.56 -12.51 4.34
C MET A 130 -7.94 -12.47 2.94
N PHE A 131 -6.68 -12.88 2.84
CA PHE A 131 -6.05 -13.05 1.54
C PHE A 131 -6.63 -14.27 0.83
N VAL A 132 -7.04 -14.08 -0.41
CA VAL A 132 -7.38 -15.17 -1.33
C VAL A 132 -6.37 -15.23 -2.45
N VAL A 133 -6.01 -16.46 -2.85
CA VAL A 133 -5.07 -16.71 -3.95
C VAL A 133 -5.72 -16.25 -5.26
N PRO A 134 -4.95 -15.65 -6.20
CA PRO A 134 -5.49 -15.21 -7.48
C PRO A 134 -6.06 -16.36 -8.32
N ASP A 135 -7.13 -16.09 -9.07
CA ASP A 135 -7.82 -17.03 -9.97
C ASP A 135 -7.43 -16.89 -11.45
N ARG A 136 -6.58 -15.91 -11.78
CA ARG A 136 -5.99 -15.73 -13.11
C ARG A 136 -4.49 -16.01 -13.06
N GLU A 137 -3.65 -15.03 -13.38
CA GLU A 137 -2.19 -15.18 -13.30
C GLU A 137 -1.71 -15.21 -11.84
N ARG A 138 -0.68 -16.01 -11.55
CA ARG A 138 -0.06 -16.02 -10.22
C ARG A 138 0.59 -14.66 -9.93
N LEU A 139 0.55 -14.25 -8.66
CA LEU A 139 1.35 -13.11 -8.21
C LEU A 139 2.84 -13.44 -8.32
N PRO A 140 3.70 -12.44 -8.57
CA PRO A 140 5.13 -12.64 -8.60
C PRO A 140 5.65 -13.06 -7.21
N GLU A 141 6.63 -13.98 -7.19
CA GLU A 141 7.29 -14.48 -5.98
C GLU A 141 8.37 -13.54 -5.47
#